data_AF-A0A956CK03-F1
#
_entry.id   AF-A0A956CK03-F1
#
_cell.length_a   1.000
_cell.length_b   1.000
_cell.length_c   1.000
_cell.angle_alpha   90.00
_cell.angle_beta   90.00
_cell.angle_gamma   90.00
#
_symmetry.space_group_name_H-M   'P 1'
#
loop_
_entity.id
_entity.type
_entity.pdbx_description
1 polymer ?
#
loop_
_entity_poly.entity_id
_entity_poly.type
_entity_poly.pdbx_seq_one_letter_code
_entity_poly.pdbx_strand_id
1 'polypeptide(L)'
;NAMEHKDKGVSIASLDALARMVDDYESVRPSLRPEWFRVEGWLSGNSDFVSMAPDVLAGISERGVWFEMKVLRQYQTIYNEALNRMRDVNYVIAIRTRQVAERVIEQKNEALLDVCLKFFNTYLRATINARDVRTAYNVLNQYRLVAEYAIRHGNARRVIEIARYFKYYGLTAQAAHLGFILETAAYDLCTLNEIAFDSGSPAARELLRIFLEVDKEGDSDAHEQALRGVRKAQIKLAAHYLLAGDTEKARQVFKDMESERPERLASIRNELLMVRSAEFWEVSDRGVNFDYLTPAQKEKMLEFFDWFGDLIPPRQSMLAFDSERPSLAGELQTAPPPPKPAAE
;
A
#
# COMPACT_ATOMS: atom_id res chain seq x y z
N ASN A 1 -1.56 0.99 -30.21
CA ASN A 1 -2.39 2.02 -30.89
C ASN A 1 -2.76 3.20 -29.98
N ALA A 2 -3.79 3.13 -29.12
CA ALA A 2 -4.22 4.31 -28.34
C ALA A 2 -3.12 4.84 -27.38
N MET A 3 -2.42 3.94 -26.69
CA MET A 3 -1.28 4.28 -25.82
C MET A 3 -0.11 4.90 -26.61
N GLU A 4 0.18 4.42 -27.82
CA GLU A 4 1.24 4.96 -28.68
C GLU A 4 0.91 6.38 -29.16
N HIS A 5 -0.37 6.68 -29.38
CA HIS A 5 -0.87 8.02 -29.72
C HIS A 5 -1.16 8.89 -28.49
N LYS A 6 -0.88 8.40 -27.27
CA LYS A 6 -1.18 9.07 -25.99
C LYS A 6 -2.65 9.48 -25.83
N ASP A 7 -3.56 8.74 -26.48
CA ASP A 7 -5.00 8.95 -26.32
C ASP A 7 -5.46 8.32 -25.00
N LYS A 8 -5.45 9.16 -23.96
CA LYS A 8 -5.88 8.80 -22.61
C LYS A 8 -7.34 8.38 -22.55
N GLY A 9 -8.21 9.07 -23.29
CA GLY A 9 -9.65 8.81 -23.27
C GLY A 9 -9.98 7.43 -23.80
N VAL A 10 -9.43 7.08 -24.97
CA VAL A 10 -9.63 5.75 -25.57
C VAL A 10 -8.99 4.65 -24.73
N SER A 11 -7.83 4.92 -24.13
CA SER A 11 -7.14 3.95 -23.25
C SER A 11 -7.97 3.65 -22.00
N ILE A 12 -8.51 4.68 -21.32
CA ILE A 12 -9.38 4.51 -20.15
C ILE A 12 -10.69 3.82 -20.52
N ALA A 13 -11.33 4.21 -21.62
CA ALA A 13 -12.55 3.55 -22.09
C ALA A 13 -12.34 2.06 -22.40
N SER A 14 -11.16 1.70 -22.93
CA SER A 14 -10.79 0.30 -23.19
C SER A 14 -10.60 -0.48 -21.89
N LEU A 15 -9.96 0.12 -20.88
CA LEU A 15 -9.84 -0.48 -19.55
C LEU A 15 -11.21 -0.71 -18.90
N ASP A 16 -12.12 0.25 -19.03
CA ASP A 16 -13.49 0.14 -18.53
C ASP A 16 -14.27 -0.98 -19.21
N ALA A 17 -14.13 -1.13 -20.53
CA ALA A 17 -14.76 -2.22 -21.27
C ALA A 17 -14.25 -3.59 -20.78
N LEU A 18 -12.95 -3.73 -20.57
CA LEU A 18 -12.35 -4.96 -20.02
C LEU A 18 -12.87 -5.29 -18.60
N ALA A 19 -13.04 -4.28 -17.74
CA ALA A 19 -13.60 -4.50 -16.40
C ALA A 19 -15.05 -5.01 -16.49
N ARG A 20 -15.87 -4.40 -17.36
CA ARG A 20 -17.26 -4.83 -17.58
C ARG A 20 -17.35 -6.25 -18.12
N MET A 21 -16.43 -6.65 -18.99
CA MET A 21 -16.38 -8.03 -19.49
C MET A 21 -16.17 -9.05 -18.37
N VAL A 22 -15.37 -8.75 -17.34
CA VAL A 22 -15.22 -9.63 -16.17
C VAL A 22 -16.52 -9.72 -15.40
N ASP A 23 -17.22 -8.61 -15.23
CA ASP A 23 -18.50 -8.58 -14.50
C ASP A 23 -19.60 -9.36 -15.22
N ASP A 24 -19.73 -9.14 -16.54
CA ASP A 24 -20.67 -9.88 -17.38
C ASP A 24 -20.32 -11.37 -17.39
N TYR A 25 -19.03 -11.71 -17.46
CA TYR A 25 -18.55 -13.09 -17.41
C TYR A 25 -18.91 -13.79 -16.09
N GLU A 26 -18.69 -13.15 -14.94
CA GLU A 26 -19.04 -13.74 -13.65
C GLU A 26 -20.55 -14.02 -13.53
N SER A 27 -21.40 -13.21 -14.17
CA SER A 27 -22.86 -13.44 -14.17
C SER A 27 -23.28 -14.70 -14.93
N VAL A 28 -22.55 -15.07 -15.99
CA VAL A 28 -22.86 -16.26 -16.81
C VAL A 28 -22.03 -17.48 -16.39
N ARG A 29 -20.93 -17.28 -15.65
CA ARG A 29 -19.99 -18.33 -15.22
C ARG A 29 -20.66 -19.58 -14.64
N PRO A 30 -21.67 -19.51 -13.77
CA PRO A 30 -22.33 -20.71 -13.22
C PRO A 30 -23.04 -21.58 -14.27
N SER A 31 -23.36 -21.02 -15.44
CA SER A 31 -24.02 -21.73 -16.55
C SER A 31 -23.05 -22.38 -17.54
N LEU A 32 -21.75 -22.12 -17.41
CA LEU A 32 -20.73 -22.60 -18.34
C LEU A 32 -20.38 -24.05 -18.06
N ARG A 33 -20.13 -24.81 -19.13
CA ARG A 33 -19.73 -26.22 -19.03
C ARG A 33 -18.30 -26.35 -18.52
N PRO A 34 -17.94 -27.42 -17.79
CA PRO A 34 -16.59 -27.62 -17.26
C PRO A 34 -15.46 -27.49 -18.28
N GLU A 35 -15.69 -27.86 -19.55
CA GLU A 35 -14.72 -27.77 -20.63
C GLU A 35 -14.32 -26.33 -20.95
N TRP A 36 -15.19 -25.36 -20.69
CA TRP A 36 -14.88 -23.94 -20.85
C TRP A 36 -13.69 -23.51 -20.01
N PHE A 37 -13.53 -24.10 -18.82
CA PHE A 37 -12.51 -23.70 -17.86
C PHE A 37 -11.13 -24.29 -18.16
N ARG A 38 -11.03 -25.27 -19.07
CA ARG A 38 -9.78 -25.95 -19.39
C ARG A 38 -8.91 -25.13 -20.34
N VAL A 39 -7.65 -24.90 -19.95
CA VAL A 39 -6.65 -24.22 -20.78
C VAL A 39 -6.00 -25.23 -21.72
N GLU A 40 -6.76 -25.63 -22.74
CA GLU A 40 -6.37 -26.63 -23.74
C GLU A 40 -6.55 -26.10 -25.17
N GLY A 41 -5.99 -26.82 -26.14
CA GLY A 41 -6.15 -26.54 -27.57
C GLY A 41 -5.68 -25.13 -27.96
N TRP A 42 -6.56 -24.36 -28.59
CA TRP A 42 -6.24 -23.01 -29.06
C TRP A 42 -5.86 -22.06 -27.90
N LEU A 43 -6.43 -22.27 -26.71
CA LEU A 43 -6.20 -21.39 -25.56
C LEU A 43 -4.79 -21.58 -25.00
N SER A 44 -4.29 -22.81 -24.94
CA SER A 44 -2.89 -23.09 -24.57
C SER A 44 -1.87 -22.53 -25.58
N GLY A 45 -2.26 -22.40 -26.85
CA GLY A 45 -1.42 -21.78 -27.90
C GLY A 45 -1.50 -20.25 -27.95
N ASN A 46 -2.37 -19.63 -27.16
CA ASN A 46 -2.51 -18.19 -27.13
C ASN A 46 -1.29 -17.53 -26.45
N SER A 47 -0.90 -16.33 -26.91
CA SER A 47 0.25 -15.58 -26.37
C SER A 47 0.19 -15.35 -24.85
N ASP A 48 -1.01 -15.36 -24.27
CA ASP A 48 -1.20 -15.19 -22.83
C ASP A 48 -0.83 -16.42 -22.00
N PHE A 49 -0.80 -17.62 -22.62
CA PHE A 49 -0.66 -18.91 -21.93
C PHE A 49 0.48 -19.77 -22.48
N VAL A 50 0.86 -19.59 -23.75
CA VAL A 50 1.84 -20.45 -24.46
C VAL A 50 3.21 -20.51 -23.78
N SER A 51 3.61 -19.46 -23.07
CA SER A 51 4.88 -19.39 -22.36
C SER A 51 4.81 -19.87 -20.90
N MET A 52 3.65 -20.30 -20.42
CA MET A 52 3.49 -20.75 -19.03
C MET A 52 3.88 -22.22 -18.86
N ALA A 53 4.43 -22.56 -17.70
CA ALA A 53 4.72 -23.95 -17.36
C ALA A 53 3.42 -24.78 -17.29
N PRO A 54 3.43 -26.07 -17.67
CA PRO A 54 2.24 -26.93 -17.67
C PRO A 54 1.49 -26.93 -16.34
N ASP A 55 2.19 -26.98 -15.21
CA ASP A 55 1.56 -26.97 -13.87
C ASP A 55 0.82 -25.67 -13.57
N VAL A 56 1.28 -24.54 -14.14
CA VAL A 56 0.58 -23.25 -14.02
C VAL A 56 -0.70 -23.26 -14.84
N LEU A 57 -0.68 -23.83 -16.04
CA LEU A 57 -1.87 -23.98 -16.89
C LEU A 57 -2.90 -24.93 -16.27
N ALA A 58 -2.45 -26.04 -15.69
CA ALA A 58 -3.28 -26.96 -14.94
C ALA A 58 -3.93 -26.26 -13.74
N GLY A 59 -3.17 -25.51 -12.95
CA GLY A 59 -3.70 -24.76 -11.81
C GLY A 59 -4.63 -23.60 -12.19
N ILE A 60 -4.51 -23.02 -13.39
CA ILE A 60 -5.49 -22.05 -13.92
C ILE A 60 -6.78 -22.77 -14.31
N SER A 61 -6.66 -23.94 -14.94
CA SER A 61 -7.80 -24.74 -15.39
C SER A 61 -8.61 -25.26 -14.20
N GLU A 62 -7.95 -25.81 -13.19
CA GLU A 62 -8.56 -26.33 -11.98
C GLU A 62 -9.36 -25.26 -11.22
N ARG A 63 -8.80 -24.05 -11.14
CA ARG A 63 -9.46 -22.91 -10.50
C ARG A 63 -10.52 -22.24 -11.38
N GLY A 64 -10.52 -22.54 -12.69
CA GLY A 64 -11.45 -21.98 -13.67
C GLY A 64 -11.36 -20.46 -13.81
N VAL A 65 -10.16 -19.90 -13.75
CA VAL A 65 -9.91 -18.43 -13.74
C VAL A 65 -9.18 -17.93 -14.99
N TRP A 66 -9.21 -18.68 -16.10
CA TRP A 66 -8.42 -18.34 -17.28
C TRP A 66 -8.88 -17.02 -17.92
N PHE A 67 -10.18 -16.73 -17.92
CA PHE A 67 -10.73 -15.56 -18.59
C PHE A 67 -10.31 -14.27 -17.87
N GLU A 68 -10.45 -14.28 -16.55
CA GLU A 68 -10.08 -13.18 -15.67
C GLU A 68 -8.57 -12.99 -15.65
N MET A 69 -7.80 -14.09 -15.65
CA MET A 69 -6.34 -14.04 -15.84
C MET A 69 -5.98 -13.36 -17.16
N LYS A 70 -6.69 -13.66 -18.25
CA LYS A 70 -6.47 -13.04 -19.56
C LYS A 70 -6.73 -11.53 -19.52
N VAL A 71 -7.85 -11.10 -18.93
CA VAL A 71 -8.17 -9.68 -18.78
C VAL A 71 -7.11 -8.95 -17.93
N LEU A 72 -6.74 -9.51 -16.78
CA LEU A 72 -5.75 -8.91 -15.89
C LEU A 72 -4.32 -8.92 -16.48
N ARG A 73 -3.99 -9.89 -17.35
CA ARG A 73 -2.76 -9.84 -18.16
C ARG A 73 -2.77 -8.69 -19.14
N GLN A 74 -3.90 -8.37 -19.77
CA GLN A 74 -3.98 -7.19 -20.61
C GLN A 74 -3.80 -5.90 -19.81
N TYR A 75 -4.38 -5.83 -18.60
CA TYR A 75 -4.06 -4.74 -17.69
C TYR A 75 -2.57 -4.68 -17.37
N GLN A 76 -1.91 -5.81 -17.09
CA GLN A 76 -0.47 -5.83 -16.82
C GLN A 76 0.36 -5.31 -18.01
N THR A 77 0.03 -5.70 -19.24
CA THR A 77 0.70 -5.21 -20.44
C THR A 77 0.58 -3.68 -20.55
N ILE A 78 -0.65 -3.16 -20.48
CA ILE A 78 -0.92 -1.72 -20.53
C ILE A 78 -0.25 -0.98 -19.37
N TYR A 79 -0.28 -1.57 -18.17
CA TYR A 79 0.36 -1.03 -16.98
C TYR A 79 1.86 -0.82 -17.20
N ASN A 80 2.54 -1.84 -17.72
CA ASN A 80 3.98 -1.77 -17.97
C ASN A 80 4.33 -0.74 -19.05
N GLU A 81 3.51 -0.62 -20.10
CA GLU A 81 3.69 0.41 -21.14
C GLU A 81 3.47 1.84 -20.61
N ALA A 82 2.55 2.00 -19.65
CA ALA A 82 2.22 3.28 -19.03
C ALA A 82 3.21 3.75 -17.97
N LEU A 83 3.99 2.84 -17.35
CA LEU A 83 4.92 3.17 -16.26
C LEU A 83 5.86 4.32 -16.62
N ASN A 84 6.03 5.27 -15.70
CA ASN A 84 6.81 6.51 -15.87
C ASN A 84 6.39 7.42 -17.05
N ARG A 85 5.34 7.09 -17.80
CA ARG A 85 4.89 7.83 -18.99
C ARG A 85 3.47 8.38 -18.86
N MET A 86 2.55 7.57 -18.36
CA MET A 86 1.10 7.84 -18.27
C MET A 86 0.53 7.28 -16.97
N ARG A 87 0.98 7.82 -15.83
CA ARG A 87 0.63 7.32 -14.48
C ARG A 87 -0.86 7.22 -14.23
N ASP A 88 -1.65 8.11 -14.80
CA ASP A 88 -3.11 8.10 -14.75
C ASP A 88 -3.71 6.79 -15.27
N VAL A 89 -3.11 6.18 -16.30
CA VAL A 89 -3.50 4.85 -16.78
C VAL A 89 -3.17 3.77 -15.73
N ASN A 90 -1.99 3.85 -15.09
CA ASN A 90 -1.64 2.94 -13.99
C ASN A 90 -2.64 3.06 -12.82
N TYR A 91 -3.09 4.28 -12.52
CA TYR A 91 -4.04 4.53 -11.43
C TYR A 91 -5.40 3.92 -11.74
N VAL A 92 -5.90 4.11 -12.96
CA VAL A 92 -7.15 3.50 -13.41
C VAL A 92 -7.07 1.98 -13.35
N ILE A 93 -5.97 1.37 -13.77
CA ILE A 93 -5.77 -0.08 -13.68
C ILE A 93 -5.86 -0.55 -12.22
N ALA A 94 -5.14 0.10 -11.30
CA ALA A 94 -5.19 -0.25 -9.88
C ALA A 94 -6.61 -0.11 -9.29
N ILE A 95 -7.34 0.95 -9.66
CA ILE A 95 -8.74 1.17 -9.26
C ILE A 95 -9.65 0.06 -9.80
N ARG A 96 -9.53 -0.31 -11.08
CA ARG A 96 -10.36 -1.36 -11.69
C ARG A 96 -10.06 -2.73 -11.07
N THR A 97 -8.79 -3.05 -10.84
CA THR A 97 -8.42 -4.29 -10.13
C THR A 97 -8.96 -4.32 -8.70
N ARG A 98 -8.96 -3.18 -7.98
CA ARG A 98 -9.62 -3.07 -6.66
C ARG A 98 -11.12 -3.38 -6.77
N GLN A 99 -11.81 -2.75 -7.71
CA GLN A 99 -13.26 -2.92 -7.87
C GLN A 99 -13.64 -4.37 -8.18
N VAL A 100 -12.85 -5.07 -9.01
CA VAL A 100 -13.02 -6.51 -9.23
C VAL A 100 -12.82 -7.28 -7.93
N ALA A 101 -11.75 -7.01 -7.18
CA ALA A 101 -11.47 -7.69 -5.91
C ALA A 101 -12.58 -7.49 -4.86
N GLU A 102 -13.12 -6.28 -4.74
CA GLU A 102 -14.23 -5.96 -3.82
C GLU A 102 -15.48 -6.79 -4.15
N ARG A 103 -15.88 -6.86 -5.42
CA ARG A 103 -17.03 -7.70 -5.85
C ARG A 103 -16.79 -9.19 -5.60
N VAL A 104 -15.58 -9.66 -5.86
CA VAL A 104 -15.19 -11.07 -5.70
C VAL A 104 -15.18 -11.49 -4.23
N ILE A 105 -14.87 -10.57 -3.31
CA ILE A 105 -15.01 -10.78 -1.86
C ILE A 105 -16.48 -11.04 -1.49
N GLU A 106 -17.44 -10.27 -2.03
CA GLU A 106 -18.87 -10.47 -1.77
C GLU A 106 -19.36 -11.83 -2.29
N GLN A 107 -18.85 -12.22 -3.45
CA GLN A 107 -19.17 -13.49 -4.11
C GLN A 107 -18.46 -14.70 -3.48
N LYS A 108 -17.53 -14.48 -2.54
CA LYS A 108 -16.70 -15.52 -1.90
C LYS A 108 -15.91 -16.37 -2.91
N ASN A 109 -15.54 -15.77 -4.04
CA ASN A 109 -14.75 -16.45 -5.07
C ASN A 109 -13.25 -16.30 -4.77
N GLU A 110 -12.77 -17.16 -3.86
CA GLU A 110 -11.39 -17.12 -3.36
C GLU A 110 -10.34 -17.29 -4.47
N ALA A 111 -10.64 -18.10 -5.48
CA ALA A 111 -9.73 -18.37 -6.59
C ALA A 111 -9.47 -17.13 -7.45
N LEU A 112 -10.51 -16.33 -7.72
CA LEU A 112 -10.37 -15.07 -8.44
C LEU A 112 -9.74 -13.99 -7.57
N LEU A 113 -10.03 -13.97 -6.27
CA LEU A 113 -9.40 -13.04 -5.34
C LEU A 113 -7.88 -13.25 -5.31
N ASP A 114 -7.41 -14.50 -5.27
CA ASP A 114 -5.99 -14.85 -5.39
C ASP A 114 -5.35 -14.22 -6.64
N VAL A 115 -6.05 -14.24 -7.77
CA VAL A 115 -5.57 -13.67 -9.02
C VAL A 115 -5.48 -12.15 -8.89
N CYS A 116 -6.51 -11.47 -8.39
CA CYS A 116 -6.48 -10.03 -8.17
C CYS A 116 -5.31 -9.60 -7.26
N LEU A 117 -5.09 -10.29 -6.14
CA LEU A 117 -3.99 -10.00 -5.21
C LEU A 117 -2.63 -10.23 -5.88
N LYS A 118 -2.49 -11.30 -6.67
CA LYS A 118 -1.27 -11.57 -7.45
C LYS A 118 -0.97 -10.46 -8.47
N PHE A 119 -1.98 -9.87 -9.09
CA PHE A 119 -1.78 -8.72 -9.98
C PHE A 119 -1.43 -7.44 -9.23
N PHE A 120 -2.03 -7.15 -8.07
CA PHE A 120 -1.56 -6.05 -7.21
C PHE A 120 -0.08 -6.20 -6.85
N ASN A 121 0.33 -7.41 -6.45
CA ASN A 121 1.72 -7.75 -6.17
C ASN A 121 2.64 -7.55 -7.39
N THR A 122 2.13 -7.87 -8.58
CA THR A 122 2.84 -7.69 -9.85
C THR A 122 3.01 -6.19 -10.19
N TYR A 123 1.97 -5.38 -10.00
CA TYR A 123 2.03 -3.93 -10.20
C TYR A 123 3.01 -3.27 -9.22
N LEU A 124 2.98 -3.63 -7.94
CA LEU A 124 3.94 -3.13 -6.95
C LEU A 124 5.38 -3.46 -7.33
N ARG A 125 5.65 -4.72 -7.70
CA ARG A 125 7.00 -5.12 -8.14
C ARG A 125 7.46 -4.33 -9.36
N ALA A 126 6.62 -4.22 -10.39
CA ALA A 126 6.96 -3.48 -11.61
C ALA A 126 7.26 -2.00 -11.30
N THR A 127 6.47 -1.40 -10.42
CA THR A 127 6.57 0.01 -10.05
C THR A 127 7.82 0.31 -9.22
N ILE A 128 8.14 -0.56 -8.25
CA ILE A 128 9.38 -0.47 -7.45
C ILE A 128 10.60 -0.63 -8.36
N ASN A 129 10.60 -1.61 -9.26
CA ASN A 129 11.69 -1.81 -10.22
C ASN A 129 11.87 -0.60 -11.13
N ALA A 130 10.77 0.04 -11.54
CA ALA A 130 10.76 1.27 -12.34
C ALA A 130 11.06 2.55 -11.53
N ARG A 131 11.27 2.42 -10.21
CA ARG A 131 11.47 3.53 -9.25
C ARG A 131 10.39 4.61 -9.29
N ASP A 132 9.15 4.25 -9.66
CA ASP A 132 8.04 5.21 -9.81
C ASP A 132 7.26 5.36 -8.50
N VAL A 133 7.81 6.15 -7.57
CA VAL A 133 7.29 6.33 -6.21
C VAL A 133 5.83 6.76 -6.19
N ARG A 134 5.40 7.67 -7.07
CA ARG A 134 4.02 8.17 -7.11
C ARG A 134 3.02 7.08 -7.50
N THR A 135 3.42 6.20 -8.42
CA THR A 135 2.58 5.07 -8.81
C THR A 135 2.53 4.02 -7.70
N ALA A 136 3.64 3.78 -7.00
CA ALA A 136 3.65 2.84 -5.88
C ALA A 136 2.72 3.33 -4.75
N TYR A 137 2.77 4.63 -4.46
CA TYR A 137 1.86 5.28 -3.53
C TYR A 137 0.39 5.08 -3.91
N ASN A 138 0.02 5.20 -5.19
CA ASN A 138 -1.36 4.97 -5.62
C ASN A 138 -1.76 3.48 -5.50
N VAL A 139 -0.90 2.56 -5.97
CA VAL A 139 -1.17 1.11 -5.91
C VAL A 139 -1.34 0.63 -4.47
N LEU A 140 -0.47 1.06 -3.55
CA LEU A 140 -0.62 0.77 -2.12
C LEU A 140 -1.96 1.25 -1.58
N ASN A 141 -2.44 2.42 -2.01
CA ASN A 141 -3.74 2.94 -1.55
C ASN A 141 -4.87 2.01 -1.98
N GLN A 142 -4.90 1.67 -3.28
CA GLN A 142 -5.95 0.81 -3.82
C GLN A 142 -5.91 -0.57 -3.18
N TYR A 143 -4.71 -1.09 -2.88
CA TYR A 143 -4.54 -2.38 -2.23
C TYR A 143 -4.97 -2.35 -0.74
N ARG A 144 -4.71 -1.25 -0.03
CA ARG A 144 -5.20 -1.04 1.34
C ARG A 144 -6.73 -1.05 1.36
N LEU A 145 -7.36 -0.38 0.40
CA LEU A 145 -8.82 -0.34 0.29
C LEU A 145 -9.43 -1.74 0.06
N VAL A 146 -8.76 -2.63 -0.68
CA VAL A 146 -9.16 -4.05 -0.75
C VAL A 146 -9.11 -4.71 0.63
N ALA A 147 -8.04 -4.48 1.40
CA ALA A 147 -7.92 -5.03 2.76
C ALA A 147 -8.98 -4.46 3.71
N GLU A 148 -9.28 -3.17 3.65
CA GLU A 148 -10.38 -2.56 4.42
C GLU A 148 -11.75 -3.17 4.05
N TYR A 149 -11.97 -3.40 2.75
CA TYR A 149 -13.17 -4.10 2.28
C TYR A 149 -13.26 -5.51 2.85
N ALA A 150 -12.15 -6.25 2.83
CA ALA A 150 -12.04 -7.59 3.39
C ALA A 150 -12.28 -7.61 4.92
N ILE A 151 -11.81 -6.60 5.68
CA ILE A 151 -12.12 -6.46 7.11
C ILE A 151 -13.62 -6.35 7.32
N ARG A 152 -14.30 -5.47 6.58
CA ARG A 152 -15.75 -5.27 6.68
C ARG A 152 -16.58 -6.50 6.33
N HIS A 153 -16.01 -7.42 5.53
CA HIS A 153 -16.64 -8.68 5.16
C HIS A 153 -16.15 -9.89 5.97
N GLY A 154 -15.42 -9.66 7.07
CA GLY A 154 -14.97 -10.72 7.97
C GLY A 154 -13.88 -11.63 7.39
N ASN A 155 -13.22 -11.25 6.29
CA ASN A 155 -12.19 -12.07 5.65
C ASN A 155 -10.80 -11.81 6.25
N ALA A 156 -10.65 -12.13 7.54
CA ALA A 156 -9.41 -11.89 8.29
C ALA A 156 -8.17 -12.52 7.64
N ARG A 157 -8.32 -13.70 7.00
CA ARG A 157 -7.24 -14.39 6.31
C ARG A 157 -6.63 -13.51 5.21
N ARG A 158 -7.47 -12.91 4.37
CA ARG A 158 -7.01 -12.06 3.26
C ARG A 158 -6.42 -10.75 3.73
N VAL A 159 -6.95 -10.17 4.79
CA VAL A 159 -6.39 -8.97 5.43
C VAL A 159 -4.95 -9.22 5.90
N ILE A 160 -4.72 -10.34 6.59
CA ILE A 160 -3.39 -10.75 7.06
C ILE A 160 -2.44 -10.98 5.89
N GLU A 161 -2.91 -11.64 4.83
CA GLU A 161 -2.10 -11.88 3.63
C GLU A 161 -1.68 -10.57 2.95
N ILE A 162 -2.61 -9.62 2.78
CA ILE A 162 -2.31 -8.31 2.20
C ILE A 162 -1.29 -7.56 3.07
N ALA A 163 -1.46 -7.58 4.40
CA ALA A 163 -0.50 -6.95 5.30
C ALA A 163 0.92 -7.53 5.18
N ARG A 164 1.06 -8.84 4.96
CA ARG A 164 2.37 -9.47 4.69
C ARG A 164 2.98 -8.96 3.39
N TYR A 165 2.18 -8.74 2.35
CA TYR A 165 2.66 -8.12 1.12
C TYR A 165 3.08 -6.67 1.31
N PHE A 166 2.36 -5.89 2.13
CA PHE A 166 2.75 -4.51 2.48
C PHE A 166 4.12 -4.48 3.15
N LYS A 167 4.34 -5.34 4.16
CA LYS A 167 5.67 -5.52 4.79
C LYS A 167 6.73 -5.88 3.74
N TYR A 168 6.48 -6.92 2.95
CA TYR A 168 7.43 -7.43 1.96
C TYR A 168 7.82 -6.39 0.90
N TYR A 169 6.85 -5.70 0.31
CA TYR A 169 7.12 -4.70 -0.73
C TYR A 169 7.65 -3.39 -0.15
N GLY A 170 7.27 -3.02 1.07
CA GLY A 170 7.91 -1.93 1.81
C GLY A 170 9.40 -2.18 1.99
N LEU A 171 9.78 -3.34 2.51
CA LEU A 171 11.19 -3.74 2.68
C LEU A 171 11.93 -3.87 1.34
N THR A 172 11.27 -4.41 0.32
CA THR A 172 11.84 -4.47 -1.05
C THR A 172 12.14 -3.07 -1.58
N ALA A 173 11.24 -2.11 -1.38
CA ALA A 173 11.43 -0.72 -1.80
C ALA A 173 12.54 -0.03 -1.00
N GLN A 174 12.62 -0.31 0.30
CA GLN A 174 13.68 0.20 1.16
C GLN A 174 15.06 -0.29 0.71
N ALA A 175 15.20 -1.57 0.39
CA ALA A 175 16.43 -2.13 -0.19
C ALA A 175 16.80 -1.49 -1.53
N ALA A 176 15.81 -0.93 -2.26
CA ALA A 176 16.02 -0.17 -3.48
C ALA A 176 16.26 1.34 -3.26
N HIS A 177 16.43 1.80 -2.01
CA HIS A 177 16.54 3.20 -1.61
C HIS A 177 15.29 4.05 -1.95
N LEU A 178 14.11 3.47 -1.80
CA LEU A 178 12.81 4.13 -1.99
C LEU A 178 12.04 4.18 -0.65
N GLY A 179 12.67 4.70 0.40
CA GLY A 179 12.15 4.65 1.78
C GLY A 179 10.77 5.26 1.99
N PHE A 180 10.38 6.24 1.18
CA PHE A 180 9.01 6.78 1.21
C PHE A 180 7.93 5.73 0.91
N ILE A 181 8.23 4.70 0.11
CA ILE A 181 7.30 3.59 -0.15
C ILE A 181 7.14 2.71 1.10
N LEU A 182 8.22 2.46 1.85
CA LEU A 182 8.15 1.76 3.14
C LEU A 182 7.32 2.55 4.15
N GLU A 183 7.55 3.85 4.24
CA GLU A 183 6.77 4.76 5.10
C GLU A 183 5.29 4.75 4.71
N THR A 184 4.97 4.82 3.42
CA THR A 184 3.59 4.73 2.93
C THR A 184 2.95 3.39 3.34
N ALA A 185 3.66 2.27 3.17
CA ALA A 185 3.18 0.95 3.57
C ALA A 185 2.97 0.86 5.10
N ALA A 186 3.83 1.48 5.90
CA ALA A 186 3.71 1.53 7.35
C ALA A 186 2.46 2.33 7.80
N TYR A 187 2.18 3.47 7.18
CA TYR A 187 0.95 4.21 7.46
C TYR A 187 -0.32 3.47 7.01
N ASP A 188 -0.25 2.77 5.88
CA ASP A 188 -1.35 1.93 5.44
C ASP A 188 -1.60 0.75 6.40
N LEU A 189 -0.53 0.11 6.91
CA LEU A 189 -0.60 -0.93 7.95
C LEU A 189 -1.14 -0.38 9.28
N CYS A 190 -0.75 0.83 9.67
CA CYS A 190 -1.28 1.53 10.84
C CYS A 190 -2.81 1.70 10.70
N THR A 191 -3.27 2.20 9.55
CA THR A 191 -4.71 2.36 9.27
C THR A 191 -5.46 1.02 9.31
N LEU A 192 -4.89 -0.04 8.74
CA LEU A 192 -5.50 -1.39 8.80
C LEU A 192 -5.58 -1.92 10.23
N ASN A 193 -4.59 -1.63 11.07
CA ASN A 193 -4.62 -1.98 12.50
C ASN A 193 -5.73 -1.22 13.24
N GLU A 194 -5.84 0.09 13.04
CA GLU A 194 -6.90 0.92 13.64
C GLU A 194 -8.30 0.37 13.26
N ILE A 195 -8.55 0.14 11.97
CA ILE A 195 -9.83 -0.37 11.47
C ILE A 195 -10.11 -1.79 12.00
N ALA A 196 -9.11 -2.68 11.99
CA ALA A 196 -9.28 -4.04 12.49
C ALA A 196 -9.55 -4.06 14.00
N PHE A 197 -8.90 -3.17 14.76
CA PHE A 197 -9.13 -3.04 16.19
C PHE A 197 -10.53 -2.50 16.49
N ASP A 198 -10.93 -1.38 15.86
CA ASP A 198 -12.23 -0.74 16.09
C ASP A 198 -13.41 -1.64 15.72
N SER A 199 -13.23 -2.49 14.71
CA SER A 199 -14.25 -3.46 14.27
C SER A 199 -14.23 -4.80 15.04
N GLY A 200 -13.29 -4.99 15.97
CA GLY A 200 -13.12 -6.27 16.67
C GLY A 200 -12.71 -7.43 15.73
N SER A 201 -12.03 -7.13 14.63
CA SER A 201 -11.64 -8.10 13.62
C SER A 201 -10.65 -9.14 14.19
N PRO A 202 -10.83 -10.44 13.88
CA PRO A 202 -9.87 -11.48 14.24
C PRO A 202 -8.45 -11.25 13.68
N ALA A 203 -8.31 -10.39 12.65
CA ALA A 203 -7.03 -10.04 12.08
C ALA A 203 -6.18 -9.11 12.97
N ALA A 204 -6.79 -8.39 13.92
CA ALA A 204 -6.13 -7.29 14.65
C ALA A 204 -4.82 -7.72 15.33
N ARG A 205 -4.81 -8.89 15.98
CA ARG A 205 -3.61 -9.41 16.65
C ARG A 205 -2.45 -9.67 15.69
N GLU A 206 -2.74 -10.31 14.56
CA GLU A 206 -1.71 -10.66 13.58
C GLU A 206 -1.26 -9.43 12.78
N LEU A 207 -2.15 -8.48 12.52
CA LEU A 207 -1.82 -7.19 11.92
C LEU A 207 -0.83 -6.40 12.79
N LEU A 208 -1.03 -6.38 14.11
CA LEU A 208 -0.11 -5.72 15.03
C LEU A 208 1.26 -6.39 14.99
N ARG A 209 1.29 -7.73 15.02
CA ARG A 209 2.54 -8.49 14.91
C ARG A 209 3.29 -8.17 13.62
N ILE A 210 2.62 -8.19 12.47
CA ILE A 210 3.24 -7.87 11.18
C ILE A 210 3.79 -6.44 11.18
N PHE A 211 3.02 -5.49 11.71
CA PHE A 211 3.40 -4.08 11.70
C PHE A 211 4.62 -3.77 12.58
N LEU A 212 4.74 -4.43 13.74
CA LEU A 212 5.91 -4.33 14.62
C LEU A 212 7.15 -5.08 14.10
N GLU A 213 7.09 -5.73 12.94
CA GLU A 213 8.25 -6.37 12.31
C GLU A 213 8.75 -5.62 11.07
N VAL A 214 8.10 -4.50 10.69
CA VAL A 214 8.40 -3.75 9.46
C VAL A 214 9.78 -3.09 9.48
N ASP A 215 10.32 -2.82 10.66
CA ASP A 215 11.56 -2.08 10.90
C ASP A 215 12.71 -2.94 11.47
N LYS A 216 12.49 -4.25 11.66
CA LYS A 216 13.46 -5.16 12.30
C LYS A 216 14.56 -5.70 11.37
N GLU A 217 14.57 -5.32 10.10
CA GLU A 217 15.50 -5.84 9.09
C GLU A 217 16.49 -4.76 8.61
N GLY A 218 17.42 -4.28 9.46
CA GLY A 218 18.58 -3.49 8.99
C GLY A 218 19.40 -2.74 10.05
N ASP A 219 20.62 -3.22 10.33
CA ASP A 219 21.61 -2.61 11.24
C ASP A 219 22.49 -1.53 10.55
N SER A 220 21.92 -0.44 10.02
CA SER A 220 22.78 0.69 9.58
C SER A 220 22.18 2.07 9.84
N ASP A 221 23.02 3.09 10.01
CA ASP A 221 22.60 4.48 10.26
C ASP A 221 21.77 5.08 9.11
N ALA A 222 22.02 4.67 7.86
CA ALA A 222 21.20 5.03 6.70
C ALA A 222 19.78 4.39 6.76
N HIS A 223 19.63 3.32 7.54
CA HIS A 223 18.35 2.68 7.84
C HIS A 223 17.54 3.49 8.86
N GLU A 224 18.18 4.21 9.80
CA GLU A 224 17.47 4.97 10.85
C GLU A 224 16.57 6.10 10.31
N GLN A 225 17.01 6.81 9.26
CA GLN A 225 16.20 7.87 8.63
C GLN A 225 14.97 7.31 7.92
N ALA A 226 15.12 6.22 7.17
CA ALA A 226 14.02 5.61 6.44
C ALA A 226 12.98 4.96 7.35
N LEU A 227 13.40 4.47 8.53
CA LEU A 227 12.50 3.90 9.54
C LEU A 227 11.80 4.96 10.41
N ARG A 228 12.14 6.24 10.27
CA ARG A 228 11.52 7.32 11.06
C ARG A 228 10.01 7.39 10.86
N GLY A 229 9.55 7.29 9.61
CA GLY A 229 8.13 7.26 9.27
C GLY A 229 7.41 6.04 9.85
N VAL A 230 8.08 4.89 9.90
CA VAL A 230 7.55 3.67 10.52
C VAL A 230 7.31 3.88 12.02
N ARG A 231 8.28 4.47 12.74
CA ARG A 231 8.13 4.79 14.17
C ARG A 231 7.00 5.79 14.42
N LYS A 232 6.84 6.81 13.57
CA LYS A 232 5.69 7.74 13.66
C LYS A 232 4.36 7.01 13.54
N ALA A 233 4.22 6.13 12.55
CA ALA A 233 3.00 5.35 12.35
C ALA A 233 2.72 4.40 13.53
N GLN A 234 3.74 3.79 14.14
CA GLN A 234 3.61 2.97 15.35
C GLN A 234 3.17 3.79 16.57
N ILE A 235 3.76 4.97 16.79
CA ILE A 235 3.35 5.89 17.86
C ILE A 235 1.90 6.33 17.69
N LYS A 236 1.49 6.62 16.44
CA LYS A 236 0.09 6.96 16.12
C LYS A 236 -0.85 5.81 16.48
N LEU A 237 -0.50 4.58 16.15
CA LEU A 237 -1.27 3.40 16.53
C LEU A 237 -1.34 3.22 18.06
N ALA A 238 -0.24 3.44 18.78
CA ALA A 238 -0.24 3.38 20.24
C ALA A 238 -1.15 4.44 20.87
N ALA A 239 -1.14 5.66 20.33
CA ALA A 239 -2.05 6.73 20.74
C ALA A 239 -3.52 6.37 20.47
N HIS A 240 -3.82 5.71 19.35
CA HIS A 240 -5.17 5.19 19.04
C HIS A 240 -5.63 4.16 20.08
N TYR A 241 -4.79 3.16 20.40
CA TYR A 241 -5.12 2.17 21.43
C TYR A 241 -5.36 2.79 22.80
N LEU A 242 -4.53 3.75 23.22
CA LEU A 242 -4.73 4.47 24.48
C LEU A 242 -6.01 5.31 24.49
N LEU A 243 -6.38 5.90 23.35
CA LEU A 243 -7.63 6.64 23.23
C LEU A 243 -8.85 5.73 23.38
N ALA A 244 -8.75 4.50 22.89
CA ALA A 244 -9.77 3.46 23.05
C ALA A 244 -9.72 2.74 24.41
N GLY A 245 -8.77 3.09 25.30
CA GLY A 245 -8.62 2.48 26.62
C GLY A 245 -7.89 1.13 26.63
N ASP A 246 -7.27 0.70 25.52
CA ASP A 246 -6.50 -0.54 25.43
C ASP A 246 -5.01 -0.28 25.71
N THR A 247 -4.69 -0.17 26.99
CA THR A 247 -3.29 0.02 27.44
C THR A 247 -2.42 -1.20 27.09
N GLU A 248 -2.97 -2.40 27.04
CA GLU A 248 -2.19 -3.62 26.77
C GLU A 248 -1.59 -3.60 25.35
N LYS A 249 -2.38 -3.25 24.34
CA LYS A 249 -1.87 -3.14 22.96
C LYS A 249 -0.90 -1.98 22.79
N ALA A 250 -1.16 -0.84 23.43
CA ALA A 250 -0.21 0.27 23.45
C ALA A 250 1.13 -0.15 24.10
N ARG A 251 1.11 -0.98 25.15
CA ARG A 251 2.32 -1.52 25.78
C ARG A 251 3.11 -2.48 24.88
N GLN A 252 2.45 -3.17 23.95
CA GLN A 252 3.17 -3.98 22.95
C GLN A 252 3.97 -3.10 22.01
N VAL A 253 3.41 -1.96 21.57
CA VAL A 253 4.16 -0.97 20.77
C VAL A 253 5.30 -0.36 21.57
N PHE A 254 5.05 0.01 22.85
CA PHE A 254 6.09 0.52 23.73
C PHE A 254 7.27 -0.44 23.86
N LYS A 255 7.00 -1.72 24.12
CA LYS A 255 8.04 -2.75 24.28
C LYS A 255 8.87 -2.92 23.01
N ASP A 256 8.26 -2.76 21.84
CA ASP A 256 8.96 -2.80 20.55
C ASP A 256 9.94 -1.63 20.36
N MET A 257 9.66 -0.50 21.02
CA MET A 257 10.43 0.75 20.92
C MET A 257 11.34 1.00 22.13
N GLU A 258 11.41 0.09 23.11
CA GLU A 258 12.10 0.33 24.39
C GLU A 258 13.62 0.59 24.21
N SER A 259 14.23 -0.03 23.19
CA SER A 259 15.65 0.15 22.88
C SER A 259 15.95 1.35 21.97
N GLU A 260 14.94 2.15 21.62
CA GLU A 260 15.13 3.32 20.76
C GLU A 260 15.91 4.43 21.46
N ARG A 261 16.76 5.12 20.68
CA ARG A 261 17.56 6.23 21.20
C ARG A 261 16.67 7.36 21.71
N PRO A 262 16.87 7.86 22.94
CA PRO A 262 15.98 8.87 23.51
C PRO A 262 15.91 10.18 22.71
N GLU A 263 17.01 10.62 22.08
CA GLU A 263 17.02 11.82 21.24
C GLU A 263 16.17 11.64 19.98
N ARG A 264 16.17 10.42 19.41
CA ARG A 264 15.35 10.08 18.24
C ARG A 264 13.86 10.13 18.60
N LEU A 265 13.49 9.54 19.74
CA LEU A 265 12.13 9.59 20.28
C LEU A 265 11.67 11.03 20.56
N ALA A 266 12.50 11.85 21.20
CA ALA A 266 12.20 13.26 21.45
C ALA A 266 11.96 14.04 20.15
N SER A 267 12.80 13.79 19.15
CA SER A 267 12.70 14.42 17.84
C SER A 267 11.40 14.02 17.13
N ILE A 268 11.04 12.73 17.13
CA ILE A 268 9.80 12.23 16.53
C ILE A 268 8.57 12.84 17.23
N ARG A 269 8.57 12.85 18.57
CA ARG A 269 7.53 13.48 19.38
C ARG A 269 7.29 14.93 18.95
N ASN A 270 8.37 15.71 18.85
CA ASN A 270 8.28 17.13 18.53
C ASN A 270 7.73 17.35 17.10
N GLU A 271 8.13 16.54 16.12
CA GLU A 271 7.59 16.59 14.76
C GLU A 271 6.08 16.32 14.73
N LEU A 272 5.62 15.24 15.36
CA LEU A 272 4.19 14.89 15.40
C LEU A 272 3.35 15.97 16.11
N LEU A 273 3.91 16.63 17.14
CA LEU A 273 3.24 17.75 17.81
C LEU A 273 3.07 18.97 16.90
N MET A 274 4.05 19.24 16.02
CA MET A 274 4.04 20.39 15.12
C MET A 274 3.01 20.28 13.98
N VAL A 275 2.60 19.08 13.59
CA VAL A 275 1.62 18.90 12.50
C VAL A 275 0.23 19.34 12.95
N ARG A 276 -0.27 20.47 12.44
CA ARG A 276 -1.57 21.05 12.84
C ARG A 276 -2.73 20.78 11.89
N SER A 277 -2.45 20.46 10.63
CA SER A 277 -3.47 20.26 9.59
C SER A 277 -3.61 18.78 9.24
N ALA A 278 -4.86 18.33 9.09
CA ALA A 278 -5.19 17.02 8.57
C ALA A 278 -4.94 16.90 7.06
N GLU A 279 -4.91 18.03 6.35
CA GLU A 279 -4.76 18.11 4.91
C GLU A 279 -3.47 18.85 4.54
N PHE A 280 -2.91 18.50 3.38
CA PHE A 280 -1.84 19.28 2.76
C PHE A 280 -2.41 20.54 2.11
N TRP A 281 -1.58 21.57 1.96
CA TRP A 281 -1.92 22.79 1.21
C TRP A 281 -2.08 22.51 -0.30
N GLU A 282 -1.53 21.39 -0.78
CA GLU A 282 -1.62 20.91 -2.15
C GLU A 282 -2.66 19.79 -2.26
N VAL A 283 -3.36 19.76 -3.40
CA VAL A 283 -4.26 18.65 -3.73
C VAL A 283 -3.45 17.38 -3.92
N SER A 284 -3.77 16.35 -3.13
CA SER A 284 -3.17 15.02 -3.26
C SER A 284 -4.26 13.95 -3.36
N ASP A 285 -3.96 12.84 -4.03
CA ASP A 285 -4.93 11.76 -4.28
C ASP A 285 -5.47 11.11 -3.00
N ARG A 286 -4.74 11.17 -1.88
CA ARG A 286 -5.21 10.64 -0.59
C ARG A 286 -5.73 11.73 0.35
N GLY A 287 -5.48 13.01 0.07
CA GLY A 287 -6.00 14.17 0.82
C GLY A 287 -5.53 14.30 2.28
N VAL A 288 -4.84 13.31 2.84
CA VAL A 288 -4.51 13.25 4.27
C VAL A 288 -3.01 13.39 4.52
N ASN A 289 -2.68 14.18 5.54
CA ASN A 289 -1.34 14.22 6.11
C ASN A 289 -1.15 13.01 7.05
N PHE A 290 -0.27 12.09 6.67
CA PHE A 290 -0.03 10.85 7.42
C PHE A 290 0.37 11.11 8.89
N ASP A 291 1.16 12.16 9.12
CA ASP A 291 1.67 12.55 10.44
C ASP A 291 0.61 13.26 11.31
N TYR A 292 -0.58 13.57 10.78
CA TYR A 292 -1.62 14.25 11.56
C TYR A 292 -2.22 13.32 12.61
N LEU A 293 -2.28 13.82 13.85
CA LEU A 293 -3.06 13.26 14.96
C LEU A 293 -4.07 14.31 15.43
N THR A 294 -5.28 13.86 15.77
CA THR A 294 -6.30 14.71 16.41
C THR A 294 -5.80 15.22 17.77
N PRO A 295 -6.39 16.30 18.34
CA PRO A 295 -6.01 16.79 19.66
C PRO A 295 -6.05 15.70 20.75
N ALA A 296 -7.10 14.88 20.78
CA ALA A 296 -7.23 13.78 21.73
C ALA A 296 -6.15 12.70 21.54
N GLN A 297 -5.83 12.34 20.29
CA GLN A 297 -4.71 11.44 20.00
C GLN A 297 -3.37 12.04 20.41
N LYS A 298 -3.16 13.36 20.29
CA LYS A 298 -1.93 14.01 20.75
C LYS A 298 -1.77 13.94 22.27
N GLU A 299 -2.86 14.09 23.03
CA GLU A 299 -2.83 13.89 24.48
C GLU A 299 -2.40 12.47 24.83
N LYS A 300 -2.98 11.46 24.16
CA LYS A 300 -2.62 10.06 24.35
C LYS A 300 -1.21 9.70 23.87
N MET A 301 -0.76 10.34 22.80
CA MET A 301 0.63 10.23 22.36
C MET A 301 1.59 10.75 23.42
N LEU A 302 1.28 11.86 24.10
CA LEU A 302 2.10 12.37 25.19
C LEU A 302 2.11 11.40 26.39
N GLU A 303 0.97 10.85 26.77
CA GLU A 303 0.86 9.79 27.79
C GLU A 303 1.73 8.57 27.43
N PHE A 304 1.75 8.16 26.16
CA PHE A 304 2.63 7.10 25.66
C PHE A 304 4.12 7.46 25.81
N PHE A 305 4.50 8.70 25.50
CA PHE A 305 5.89 9.15 25.65
C PHE A 305 6.35 9.23 27.12
N ASP A 306 5.43 9.47 28.06
CA ASP A 306 5.76 9.50 29.49
C ASP A 306 6.24 8.13 30.01
N TRP A 307 5.91 7.03 29.32
CA TRP A 307 6.38 5.68 29.68
C TRP A 307 7.88 5.47 29.47
N PHE A 308 8.54 6.28 28.64
CA PHE A 308 9.99 6.26 28.47
C PHE A 308 10.72 7.08 29.55
N GLY A 309 9.97 7.77 30.41
CA GLY A 309 10.48 8.53 31.56
C GLY A 309 11.42 9.68 31.17
N ASP A 310 12.28 10.06 32.13
CA ASP A 310 13.21 11.19 32.01
C ASP A 310 14.35 10.95 31.00
N LEU A 311 14.40 9.77 30.37
CA LEU A 311 15.40 9.46 29.34
C LEU A 311 15.19 10.34 28.10
N ILE A 312 13.96 10.69 27.78
CA ILE A 312 13.64 11.50 26.60
C ILE A 312 13.86 12.99 26.91
N PRO A 313 14.71 13.71 26.13
CA PRO A 313 14.87 15.15 26.29
C PRO A 313 13.54 15.89 26.41
N PRO A 314 13.45 16.91 27.30
CA PRO A 314 12.23 17.64 27.54
C PRO A 314 11.74 18.33 26.26
N ARG A 315 10.45 18.68 26.24
CA ARG A 315 9.87 19.42 25.13
C ARG A 315 10.65 20.74 24.98
N GLN A 316 11.23 20.98 23.81
CA GLN A 316 11.81 22.29 23.54
C GLN A 316 10.67 23.30 23.52
N SER A 317 10.78 24.34 24.36
CA SER A 317 9.81 25.43 24.39
C SER A 317 9.71 26.05 23.01
N MET A 318 8.50 26.05 22.43
CA MET A 318 8.23 26.50 21.06
C MET A 318 8.25 28.04 20.92
N LEU A 319 8.78 28.79 21.89
CA LEU A 319 8.79 30.25 21.90
C LEU A 319 9.85 30.90 20.97
N ALA A 320 10.54 30.14 20.10
CA ALA A 320 11.66 30.67 19.30
C ALA A 320 11.57 30.43 17.78
N PHE A 321 10.45 29.93 17.25
CA PHE A 321 10.29 29.69 15.81
C PHE A 321 9.10 30.43 15.15
N ASP A 322 8.50 31.39 15.85
CA ASP A 322 7.38 32.22 15.35
C ASP A 322 7.81 33.36 14.40
N SER A 323 9.04 33.34 13.89
CA SER A 323 9.47 34.26 12.84
C SER A 323 10.22 33.51 11.74
N GLU A 324 9.53 33.32 10.62
CA GLU A 324 10.09 32.99 9.30
C GLU A 324 10.81 31.63 9.16
N ARG A 325 10.07 30.55 8.93
CA ARG A 325 10.51 29.47 8.02
C ARG A 325 9.34 28.88 7.23
N PRO A 326 9.42 28.77 5.90
CA PRO A 326 8.56 27.87 5.15
C PRO A 326 8.82 26.45 5.64
N SER A 327 7.74 25.71 5.89
CA SER A 327 7.73 24.26 6.04
C SER A 327 8.69 23.65 5.01
N LEU A 328 9.76 23.01 5.50
CA LEU A 328 10.72 22.27 4.67
C LEU A 328 9.94 21.35 3.74
N ALA A 329 9.96 21.71 2.46
CA ALA A 329 9.47 20.90 1.38
C ALA A 329 10.03 19.49 1.57
N GLY A 330 9.15 18.50 1.75
CA GLY A 330 9.53 17.12 1.51
C GLY A 330 10.12 17.08 0.11
N GLU A 331 11.36 16.61 0.01
CA GLU A 331 12.10 16.44 -1.22
C GLU A 331 11.30 15.55 -2.18
N LEU A 332 10.42 16.17 -2.97
CA LEU A 332 10.22 15.75 -4.33
C LEU A 332 11.56 16.02 -5.03
N GLN A 333 12.43 15.01 -5.03
CA GLN A 333 13.55 14.95 -5.96
C GLN A 333 12.97 15.13 -7.38
N THR A 334 13.07 16.35 -7.88
CA THR A 334 13.06 16.59 -9.32
C THR A 334 14.30 15.88 -9.85
N ALA A 335 14.09 14.89 -10.72
CA ALA A 335 15.17 14.22 -11.43
C ALA A 335 16.10 15.26 -12.08
N PRO A 336 17.42 15.03 -12.13
CA PRO A 336 18.34 15.93 -12.81
C PRO A 336 17.94 16.07 -14.29
N PRO A 337 18.12 17.25 -14.91
CA PRO A 337 17.82 17.45 -16.32
C PRO A 337 18.65 16.48 -17.19
N PRO A 338 18.13 16.01 -18.33
CA PRO A 338 18.85 15.11 -19.20
C PRO A 338 20.17 15.74 -19.66
N PRO A 339 21.24 14.94 -19.84
CA PRO A 339 22.50 15.45 -20.35
C PRO A 339 22.28 16.10 -21.71
N LYS A 340 22.86 17.28 -21.92
CA LYS A 340 22.85 17.96 -23.21
C LYS A 340 23.41 17.00 -24.27
N PRO A 341 22.82 16.93 -25.48
CA PRO A 341 23.41 16.16 -26.56
C PRO A 341 24.82 16.69 -26.80
N ALA A 342 25.78 15.77 -26.90
CA ALA A 342 27.12 16.09 -27.36
C ALA A 342 26.99 16.76 -28.73
N ALA A 343 27.54 17.96 -28.85
CA ALA A 343 27.70 18.60 -30.16
C ALA A 343 28.68 17.75 -30.97
N GLU A 344 28.25 17.36 -32.18
CA GLU A 344 29.14 16.97 -33.27
C GLU A 344 29.97 18.16 -33.74
#